data_AF-A0A956JWN8-F1
#
_entry.id   AF-A0A956JWN8-F1
#
_cell.length_a   1.000
_cell.length_b   1.000
_cell.length_c   1.000
_cell.angle_alpha   90.00
_cell.angle_beta   90.00
_cell.angle_gamma   90.00
#
_symmetry.space_group_name_H-M   'P 1'
#
loop_
_entity.id
_entity.type
_entity.pdbx_description
1 polymer ?
#
loop_
_entity_poly.entity_id
_entity_poly.type
_entity_poly.pdbx_seq_one_letter_code
_entity_poly.pdbx_strand_id
1 'polypeptide(L)'
;MADIADGESVEVQGSGSRSYRLTNTGGVYSCTCPAWQFQNLPIESRSCKHLRAYRGDEAETERVGTASRAAVAGRSSSSRASSGSSAASGGAALTASVSAGVAPKVLLAQRWEATQDPTGWWISEKLDGVRAYWDGERFISRQGNLYLAPDWFIETLPDEPLDGELWVGRGMFQRCVSIVRRMDKSDDWREVQYLVFDAPGQSGAFEDRLAYLEGRVAGIENGHTHLVAHETCRGIDHLKEKLEEVEALGGEGLMLREPRSRYVAGRSSSLLKVKSFHDAEGRVIDHLPGTGKHEGRLGALRVELPDGTEFSVGTGFSDAEREDPPAVGSMITFRYQELTNAGVPRFPSYIGARVDLSWDQVTWPPASDQRPEPNEHARRVLPVADLSDADPLP
;
A
#
# COMPACT_ATOMS: atom_id res chain seq x y z
N MET A 1 -27.37 -6.83 24.38
CA MET A 1 -26.97 -5.60 23.66
C MET A 1 -27.41 -5.74 22.21
N ALA A 2 -27.62 -4.64 21.48
CA ALA A 2 -27.83 -4.75 20.03
C ALA A 2 -26.55 -5.32 19.42
N ASP A 3 -26.68 -6.43 18.70
CA ASP A 3 -25.55 -7.05 18.01
C ASP A 3 -25.97 -7.33 16.58
N ILE A 4 -24.99 -7.40 15.70
CA ILE A 4 -25.21 -7.66 14.27
C ILE A 4 -25.04 -9.16 14.10
N ALA A 5 -26.08 -9.87 13.64
CA ALA A 5 -25.97 -11.30 13.40
C ALA A 5 -24.92 -11.57 12.30
N ASP A 6 -24.35 -12.78 12.30
CA ASP A 6 -23.35 -13.12 11.30
C ASP A 6 -23.92 -13.06 9.88
N GLY A 7 -23.22 -12.36 8.99
CA GLY A 7 -23.66 -12.05 7.63
C GLY A 7 -24.60 -10.83 7.51
N GLU A 8 -25.02 -10.21 8.61
CA GLU A 8 -25.92 -9.06 8.57
C GLU A 8 -25.19 -7.71 8.55
N SER A 9 -25.92 -6.67 8.14
CA SER A 9 -25.43 -5.29 8.18
C SER A 9 -26.52 -4.31 8.63
N VAL A 10 -26.10 -3.23 9.28
CA VAL A 10 -26.98 -2.16 9.77
C VAL A 10 -26.41 -0.80 9.40
N GLU A 11 -27.27 0.14 9.00
CA GLU A 11 -26.88 1.53 8.80
C GLU A 11 -26.97 2.33 10.10
N VAL A 12 -25.94 3.13 10.35
CA VAL A 12 -25.86 4.03 11.51
C VAL A 12 -25.51 5.44 11.07
N GLN A 13 -26.10 6.43 11.73
CA GLN A 13 -25.82 7.84 11.44
C GLN A 13 -24.46 8.24 12.02
N GLY A 14 -23.62 8.83 11.17
CA GLY A 14 -22.35 9.43 11.55
C GLY A 14 -22.48 10.86 12.08
N SER A 15 -21.34 11.55 12.19
CA SER A 15 -21.34 13.00 12.44
C SER A 15 -21.90 13.74 11.22
N GLY A 16 -23.00 14.49 11.39
CA GLY A 16 -23.65 15.23 10.31
C GLY A 16 -24.59 14.37 9.46
N SER A 17 -24.57 14.55 8.14
CA SER A 17 -25.47 13.86 7.19
C SER A 17 -24.96 12.50 6.67
N ARG A 18 -23.73 12.10 7.01
CA ARG A 18 -23.14 10.84 6.50
C ARG A 18 -23.64 9.64 7.29
N SER A 19 -24.14 8.62 6.61
CA SER A 19 -24.38 7.29 7.19
C SER A 19 -23.17 6.38 7.00
N TYR A 20 -23.00 5.42 7.91
CA TYR A 20 -21.99 4.38 7.83
C TYR A 20 -22.68 3.02 8.00
N ARG A 21 -22.10 1.99 7.38
CA ARG A 21 -22.60 0.63 7.48
C ARG A 21 -21.72 -0.15 8.44
N LEU A 22 -22.35 -0.84 9.38
CA LEU A 22 -21.72 -1.81 10.25
C LEU A 22 -22.08 -3.21 9.73
N THR A 23 -21.10 -4.10 9.67
CA THR A 23 -21.30 -5.48 9.18
C THR A 23 -20.61 -6.44 10.14
N ASN A 24 -21.21 -7.61 10.37
CA ASN A 24 -20.55 -8.74 11.01
C ASN A 24 -20.44 -9.87 9.99
N THR A 25 -19.22 -10.31 9.66
CA THR A 25 -19.00 -11.40 8.70
C THR A 25 -17.96 -12.37 9.26
N GLY A 26 -18.35 -13.62 9.45
CA GLY A 26 -17.49 -14.64 10.06
C GLY A 26 -17.04 -14.29 11.48
N GLY A 27 -17.84 -13.53 12.23
CA GLY A 27 -17.47 -13.00 13.54
C GLY A 27 -16.58 -11.75 13.53
N VAL A 28 -16.22 -11.24 12.34
CA VAL A 28 -15.41 -10.03 12.17
C VAL A 28 -16.31 -8.82 11.98
N TYR A 29 -16.27 -7.90 12.95
CA TYR A 29 -17.04 -6.66 12.90
C TYR A 29 -16.30 -5.58 12.14
N SER A 30 -17.00 -4.92 11.21
CA SER A 30 -16.46 -3.86 10.40
C SER A 30 -17.37 -2.64 10.33
N CYS A 31 -16.79 -1.49 9.98
CA CYS A 31 -17.52 -0.24 9.77
C CYS A 31 -16.96 0.48 8.55
N THR A 32 -17.82 1.03 7.70
CA THR A 32 -17.40 1.83 6.53
C THR A 32 -16.91 3.23 6.88
N CYS A 33 -16.78 3.58 8.17
CA CYS A 33 -16.27 4.89 8.55
C CYS A 33 -14.74 4.97 8.39
N PRO A 34 -14.19 6.16 8.04
CA PRO A 34 -12.75 6.36 7.91
C PRO A 34 -11.96 5.94 9.16
N ALA A 35 -12.50 6.25 10.35
CA ALA A 35 -11.85 5.91 11.62
C ALA A 35 -11.63 4.41 11.79
N TRP A 36 -12.49 3.55 11.22
CA TRP A 36 -12.33 2.10 11.26
C TRP A 36 -11.48 1.60 10.08
N GLN A 37 -11.77 2.04 8.86
CA GLN A 37 -11.09 1.60 7.63
C GLN A 37 -9.59 1.90 7.61
N PHE A 38 -9.17 3.00 8.23
CA PHE A 38 -7.79 3.46 8.22
C PHE A 38 -7.00 3.10 9.48
N GLN A 39 -7.54 2.26 10.37
CA GLN A 39 -6.78 1.78 11.53
C GLN A 39 -5.61 0.89 11.14
N ASN A 40 -4.46 1.17 11.75
CA ASN A 40 -3.24 0.37 11.64
C ASN A 40 -3.21 -0.75 12.70
N LEU A 41 -4.30 -1.53 12.77
CA LEU A 41 -4.47 -2.66 13.69
C LEU A 41 -4.97 -3.89 12.91
N PRO A 42 -4.68 -5.12 13.39
CA PRO A 42 -5.33 -6.33 12.92
C PRO A 42 -6.84 -6.13 12.91
N ILE A 43 -7.51 -6.67 11.89
CA ILE A 43 -8.92 -6.40 11.68
C ILE A 43 -9.82 -6.78 12.87
N GLU A 44 -9.53 -7.92 13.49
CA GLU A 44 -10.16 -8.42 14.71
C GLU A 44 -10.08 -7.40 15.86
N SER A 45 -9.03 -6.58 15.87
CA SER A 45 -8.76 -5.59 16.93
C SER A 45 -9.22 -4.17 16.56
N ARG A 46 -9.78 -3.96 15.37
CA ARG A 46 -10.25 -2.62 14.95
C ARG A 46 -11.59 -2.30 15.60
N SER A 47 -11.75 -1.06 16.04
CA SER A 47 -13.00 -0.57 16.64
C SER A 47 -13.22 0.90 16.35
N CYS A 48 -14.46 1.37 16.27
CA CYS A 48 -14.74 2.79 16.12
C CYS A 48 -15.88 3.22 17.03
N LYS A 49 -16.10 4.54 17.12
CA LYS A 49 -17.21 5.10 17.91
C LYS A 49 -18.58 4.54 17.52
N HIS A 50 -18.77 4.13 16.26
CA HIS A 50 -20.03 3.59 15.77
C HIS A 50 -20.26 2.14 16.22
N LEU A 51 -19.23 1.28 16.13
CA LEU A 51 -19.31 -0.10 16.67
C LEU A 51 -19.52 -0.07 18.18
N ARG A 52 -18.80 0.81 18.89
CA ARG A 52 -18.98 1.04 20.34
C ARG A 52 -20.39 1.52 20.69
N ALA A 53 -20.91 2.49 19.94
CA ALA A 53 -22.26 3.01 20.17
C ALA A 53 -23.35 1.97 19.88
N TYR A 54 -23.18 1.13 18.85
CA TYR A 54 -24.16 0.12 18.47
C TYR A 54 -24.10 -1.11 19.39
N ARG A 55 -22.91 -1.68 19.57
CA ARG A 55 -22.70 -2.93 20.34
C ARG A 55 -22.59 -2.70 21.85
N GLY A 56 -22.27 -1.48 22.27
CA GLY A 56 -21.92 -1.15 23.65
C GLY A 56 -20.40 -1.20 23.88
N ASP A 57 -19.90 -0.27 24.70
CA ASP A 57 -18.46 -0.15 24.97
C ASP A 57 -17.87 -1.39 25.64
N GLU A 58 -18.62 -2.06 26.51
CA GLU A 58 -18.17 -3.27 27.21
C GLU A 58 -17.98 -4.44 26.23
N ALA A 59 -19.01 -4.77 25.44
CA ALA A 59 -18.94 -5.86 24.45
C ALA A 59 -17.88 -5.60 23.37
N GLU A 60 -17.68 -4.34 22.99
CA GLU A 60 -16.67 -3.99 22.01
C GLU A 60 -15.26 -4.04 22.60
N THR A 61 -15.09 -3.65 23.87
CA THR A 61 -13.80 -3.75 24.58
C THR A 61 -13.42 -5.20 24.86
N GLU A 62 -14.38 -6.05 25.20
CA GLU A 62 -14.18 -7.50 25.35
C GLU A 62 -13.74 -8.13 24.03
N ARG A 63 -14.37 -7.76 22.90
CA ARG A 63 -14.04 -8.27 21.57
C ARG A 63 -12.62 -7.91 21.12
N VAL A 64 -12.23 -6.64 21.21
CA VAL A 64 -10.90 -6.20 20.72
C VAL A 64 -9.77 -6.44 21.71
N GLY A 65 -10.09 -6.83 22.95
CA GLY A 65 -9.13 -6.96 24.05
C GLY A 65 -8.51 -5.62 24.48
N THR A 66 -7.57 -5.66 25.43
CA THR A 66 -6.89 -4.47 25.99
C THR A 66 -6.09 -3.63 24.98
N ALA A 67 -6.00 -4.04 23.71
CA ALA A 67 -5.28 -3.34 22.64
C ALA A 67 -5.89 -1.96 22.27
N SER A 68 -7.15 -1.68 22.63
CA SER A 68 -7.83 -0.44 22.23
C SER A 68 -7.71 0.73 23.23
N ARG A 69 -7.03 0.60 24.38
CA ARG A 69 -7.01 1.67 25.39
C ARG A 69 -6.24 2.95 25.00
N ALA A 70 -5.48 2.96 23.91
CA ALA A 70 -4.60 4.07 23.57
C ALA A 70 -5.22 5.20 22.72
N ALA A 71 -6.42 5.02 22.14
CA ALA A 71 -6.94 5.97 21.14
C ALA A 71 -7.89 7.06 21.69
N VAL A 72 -8.41 6.95 22.92
CA VAL A 72 -9.39 7.93 23.45
C VAL A 72 -9.20 8.12 24.96
N ALA A 73 -8.12 8.75 25.38
CA ALA A 73 -8.00 9.32 26.72
C ALA A 73 -7.84 10.84 26.58
N GLY A 74 -8.96 11.50 26.31
CA GLY A 74 -9.07 12.95 26.23
C GLY A 74 -10.39 13.43 26.79
N ARG A 75 -10.35 13.80 28.08
CA ARG A 75 -11.32 14.56 28.88
C ARG A 75 -12.44 13.76 29.56
N SER A 76 -12.25 13.62 30.87
CA SER A 76 -13.22 13.15 31.85
C SER A 76 -14.38 14.14 32.06
N SER A 77 -15.55 13.62 32.42
CA SER A 77 -16.24 14.08 33.64
C SER A 77 -17.16 12.99 34.20
N SER A 78 -17.26 13.03 35.52
CA SER A 78 -17.80 12.08 36.49
C SER A 78 -19.33 11.88 36.46
N SER A 79 -19.82 10.67 36.80
CA SER A 79 -20.56 10.44 38.07
C SER A 79 -21.10 9.01 38.26
N ARG A 80 -20.83 8.49 39.48
CA ARG A 80 -21.58 7.58 40.38
C ARG A 80 -22.53 6.48 39.84
N ALA A 81 -22.07 5.24 40.07
CA ALA A 81 -22.68 4.14 40.87
C ALA A 81 -24.19 3.84 40.80
N SER A 82 -24.54 2.57 40.51
CA SER A 82 -25.25 1.70 41.48
C SER A 82 -25.25 0.22 41.03
N SER A 83 -25.30 -0.63 42.04
CA SER A 83 -25.18 -2.09 42.07
C SER A 83 -26.39 -2.88 41.55
N GLY A 84 -26.15 -4.05 40.99
CA GLY A 84 -27.18 -5.08 40.81
C GLY A 84 -26.61 -6.41 40.34
N SER A 85 -26.41 -7.35 41.27
CA SER A 85 -26.06 -8.74 41.01
C SER A 85 -27.22 -9.49 40.34
N SER A 86 -26.93 -10.40 39.41
CA SER A 86 -27.73 -11.60 39.14
C SER A 86 -26.90 -12.59 38.30
N ALA A 87 -26.93 -13.86 38.73
CA ALA A 87 -26.18 -14.99 38.19
C ALA A 87 -26.97 -15.76 37.11
N ALA A 88 -26.27 -16.73 36.51
CA ALA A 88 -26.75 -17.84 35.65
C ALA A 88 -26.94 -17.47 34.17
N SER A 89 -26.63 -18.31 33.18
CA SER A 89 -26.09 -19.68 33.11
C SER A 89 -25.92 -20.03 31.63
N GLY A 90 -24.84 -20.74 31.28
CA GLY A 90 -24.84 -21.83 30.30
C GLY A 90 -25.20 -21.52 28.84
N GLY A 91 -24.20 -21.63 27.95
CA GLY A 91 -24.43 -21.77 26.52
C GLY A 91 -23.13 -21.62 25.72
N ALA A 92 -22.21 -22.57 25.87
CA ALA A 92 -21.00 -22.63 25.06
C ALA A 92 -21.38 -23.00 23.60
N ALA A 93 -21.65 -21.98 22.78
CA ALA A 93 -21.57 -22.12 21.34
C ALA A 93 -20.09 -21.98 20.96
N LEU A 94 -19.52 -23.07 20.44
CA LEU A 94 -18.19 -23.12 19.86
C LEU A 94 -18.13 -22.16 18.67
N THR A 95 -17.70 -20.91 18.91
CA THR A 95 -17.32 -19.98 17.86
C THR A 95 -15.92 -20.38 17.38
N ALA A 96 -15.84 -20.88 16.15
CA ALA A 96 -14.56 -21.00 15.48
C ALA A 96 -14.03 -19.57 15.26
N SER A 97 -13.10 -19.15 16.11
CA SER A 97 -12.41 -17.88 15.98
C SER A 97 -11.60 -17.89 14.69
N VAL A 98 -11.98 -17.04 13.72
CA VAL A 98 -11.13 -16.74 12.57
C VAL A 98 -9.85 -16.11 13.14
N SER A 99 -8.76 -16.88 13.12
CA SER A 99 -7.50 -16.42 13.68
C SER A 99 -6.92 -15.32 12.78
N ALA A 100 -6.50 -14.22 13.39
CA ALA A 100 -5.76 -13.16 12.70
C ALA A 100 -4.58 -13.76 11.91
N GLY A 101 -4.46 -13.41 10.63
CA GLY A 101 -3.38 -13.89 9.77
C GLY A 101 -2.02 -13.45 10.32
N VAL A 102 -1.12 -14.40 10.55
CA VAL A 102 0.28 -14.09 10.88
C VAL A 102 0.88 -13.33 9.70
N ALA A 103 1.56 -12.21 9.97
CA ALA A 103 2.18 -11.41 8.92
C ALA A 103 3.12 -12.27 8.07
N PRO A 104 2.95 -12.30 6.73
CA PRO A 104 3.71 -13.17 5.88
C PRO A 104 5.17 -12.72 5.80
N LYS A 105 6.08 -13.69 5.78
CA LYS A 105 7.53 -13.46 5.67
C LYS A 105 7.91 -13.22 4.21
N VAL A 106 7.66 -12.01 3.73
CA VAL A 106 7.82 -11.68 2.31
C VAL A 106 9.19 -11.09 1.97
N LEU A 107 9.62 -11.30 0.73
CA LEU A 107 10.80 -10.64 0.14
C LEU A 107 10.53 -9.15 -0.10
N LEU A 108 11.48 -8.28 0.27
CA LEU A 108 11.37 -6.82 0.15
C LEU A 108 12.50 -6.28 -0.73
N ALA A 109 12.15 -5.37 -1.63
CA ALA A 109 13.09 -4.79 -2.56
C ALA A 109 14.00 -3.73 -1.92
N GLN A 110 15.28 -3.70 -2.31
CA GLN A 110 16.15 -2.53 -2.15
C GLN A 110 15.97 -1.54 -3.32
N ARG A 111 16.59 -0.36 -3.24
CA ARG A 111 16.60 0.60 -4.34
C ARG A 111 17.77 0.28 -5.27
N TRP A 112 17.56 0.37 -6.59
CA TRP A 112 18.67 0.38 -7.54
C TRP A 112 19.29 1.79 -7.58
N GLU A 113 20.58 1.90 -7.32
CA GLU A 113 21.32 3.18 -7.21
C GLU A 113 22.16 3.49 -8.46
N ALA A 114 21.85 2.88 -9.61
CA ALA A 114 22.58 3.04 -10.88
C ALA A 114 24.09 2.71 -10.81
N THR A 115 24.52 1.98 -9.78
CA THR A 115 25.91 1.57 -9.56
C THR A 115 26.21 0.13 -9.98
N GLN A 116 25.16 -0.66 -10.22
CA GLN A 116 25.25 -2.06 -10.62
C GLN A 116 24.82 -2.21 -12.08
N ASP A 117 25.60 -2.95 -12.86
CA ASP A 117 25.21 -3.39 -14.20
C ASP A 117 24.00 -4.34 -14.12
N PRO A 118 22.84 -3.96 -14.71
CA PRO A 118 21.63 -4.78 -14.65
C PRO A 118 21.59 -5.85 -15.74
N THR A 119 22.63 -5.99 -16.59
CA THR A 119 22.64 -6.97 -17.68
C THR A 119 22.35 -8.38 -17.17
N GLY A 120 21.39 -9.04 -17.81
CA GLY A 120 20.93 -10.39 -17.45
C GLY A 120 19.86 -10.43 -16.36
N TRP A 121 19.60 -9.34 -15.63
CA TRP A 121 18.54 -9.30 -14.61
C TRP A 121 17.15 -9.34 -15.25
N TRP A 122 16.16 -9.83 -14.52
CA TRP A 122 14.78 -9.79 -14.96
C TRP A 122 14.14 -8.45 -14.63
N ILE A 123 13.47 -7.85 -15.60
CA ILE A 123 12.68 -6.62 -15.48
C ILE A 123 11.20 -7.00 -15.43
N SER A 124 10.45 -6.37 -14.55
CA SER A 124 8.98 -6.33 -14.59
C SER A 124 8.46 -4.94 -14.24
N GLU A 125 7.23 -4.61 -14.62
CA GLU A 125 6.59 -3.36 -14.21
C GLU A 125 6.41 -3.34 -12.68
N LYS A 126 6.75 -2.19 -12.07
CA LYS A 126 6.39 -1.92 -10.68
C LYS A 126 4.94 -1.42 -10.64
N LEU A 127 4.09 -2.20 -9.98
CA LEU A 127 2.66 -1.93 -9.86
C LEU A 127 2.37 -1.05 -8.61
N ASP A 128 1.66 0.07 -8.79
CA ASP A 128 1.15 0.92 -7.68
C ASP A 128 -0.21 0.40 -7.19
N GLY A 129 -0.19 -0.80 -6.62
CA GLY A 129 -1.37 -1.47 -6.07
C GLY A 129 -1.29 -1.66 -4.55
N VAL A 130 -1.89 -2.75 -4.07
CA VAL A 130 -1.76 -3.19 -2.69
C VAL A 130 -1.25 -4.63 -2.66
N ARG A 131 -0.02 -4.81 -2.17
CA ARG A 131 0.58 -6.15 -2.00
C ARG A 131 -0.32 -7.09 -1.22
N ALA A 132 -0.59 -8.26 -1.81
CA ALA A 132 -1.37 -9.33 -1.22
C ALA A 132 -0.64 -10.66 -1.33
N TYR A 133 -0.46 -11.29 -0.18
CA TYR A 133 0.01 -12.65 -0.05
C TYR A 133 -1.20 -13.56 0.01
N TRP A 134 -1.35 -14.45 -0.96
CA TRP A 134 -2.31 -15.54 -0.89
C TRP A 134 -1.67 -16.67 -0.08
N ASP A 135 -2.30 -17.14 0.98
CA ASP A 135 -1.75 -18.20 1.85
C ASP A 135 -2.18 -19.62 1.46
N GLY A 136 -2.98 -19.77 0.40
CA GLY A 136 -3.67 -21.00 0.02
C GLY A 136 -5.19 -20.93 0.25
N GLU A 137 -5.65 -20.00 1.10
CA GLU A 137 -7.05 -19.87 1.50
C GLU A 137 -7.56 -18.42 1.46
N ARG A 138 -6.71 -17.46 1.81
CA ARG A 138 -7.07 -16.07 2.05
C ARG A 138 -5.97 -15.11 1.59
N PHE A 139 -6.39 -13.89 1.29
CA PHE A 139 -5.46 -12.79 1.02
C PHE A 139 -5.04 -12.07 2.30
N ILE A 140 -3.74 -11.93 2.49
CA ILE A 140 -3.11 -11.32 3.65
C ILE A 140 -2.20 -10.17 3.20
N SER A 141 -2.37 -9.01 3.80
CA SER A 141 -1.47 -7.87 3.64
C SER A 141 -0.09 -8.16 4.24
N ARG A 142 0.91 -7.35 3.87
CA ARG A 142 2.26 -7.40 4.48
C ARG A 142 2.27 -7.35 6.01
N GLN A 143 1.25 -6.76 6.63
CA GLN A 143 1.15 -6.58 8.08
C GLN A 143 0.31 -7.65 8.77
N GLY A 144 -0.21 -8.64 8.04
CA GLY A 144 -1.09 -9.68 8.59
C GLY A 144 -2.58 -9.35 8.56
N ASN A 145 -2.97 -8.17 8.08
CA ASN A 145 -4.40 -7.85 7.91
C ASN A 145 -5.00 -8.65 6.75
N LEU A 146 -6.19 -9.20 6.95
CA LEU A 146 -6.93 -9.91 5.91
C LEU A 146 -7.55 -8.93 4.90
N TYR A 147 -7.59 -9.32 3.63
CA TYR A 147 -8.46 -8.74 2.62
C TYR A 147 -9.64 -9.68 2.38
N LEU A 148 -10.87 -9.19 2.55
CA LEU A 148 -12.07 -10.00 2.37
C LEU A 148 -12.51 -9.98 0.91
N ALA A 149 -11.79 -10.74 0.09
CA ALA A 149 -12.17 -11.00 -1.29
C ALA A 149 -13.48 -11.80 -1.34
N PRO A 150 -14.36 -11.54 -2.32
CA PRO A 150 -15.53 -12.38 -2.58
C PRO A 150 -15.13 -13.80 -2.98
N ASP A 151 -16.03 -14.76 -2.72
CA ASP A 151 -15.74 -16.18 -2.96
C ASP A 151 -15.44 -16.45 -4.45
N TRP A 152 -16.20 -15.84 -5.36
CA TRP A 152 -15.99 -15.92 -6.81
C TRP A 152 -14.61 -15.42 -7.27
N PHE A 153 -13.93 -14.57 -6.47
CA PHE A 153 -12.61 -14.05 -6.80
C PHE A 153 -11.51 -15.07 -6.47
N ILE A 154 -11.73 -15.90 -5.45
CA ILE A 154 -10.71 -16.80 -4.88
C ILE A 154 -10.95 -18.28 -5.19
N GLU A 155 -12.13 -18.66 -5.68
CA GLU A 155 -12.56 -20.06 -5.82
C GLU A 155 -11.63 -20.93 -6.69
N THR A 156 -10.97 -20.35 -7.70
CA THR A 156 -10.03 -21.06 -8.59
C THR A 156 -8.56 -20.87 -8.20
N LEU A 157 -8.28 -20.13 -7.12
CA LEU A 157 -6.91 -19.98 -6.63
C LEU A 157 -6.41 -21.29 -6.01
N PRO A 158 -5.11 -21.58 -6.15
CA PRO A 158 -4.55 -22.83 -5.68
C PRO A 158 -4.38 -22.86 -4.15
N ASP A 159 -4.43 -24.04 -3.53
CA ASP A 159 -4.11 -24.23 -2.11
C ASP A 159 -2.58 -24.21 -1.86
N GLU A 160 -1.95 -23.11 -2.23
CA GLU A 160 -0.52 -22.87 -2.00
C GLU A 160 -0.19 -21.38 -1.99
N PRO A 161 0.94 -20.97 -1.38
CA PRO A 161 1.23 -19.56 -1.25
C PRO A 161 1.69 -18.87 -2.54
N LEU A 162 1.06 -17.73 -2.86
CA LEU A 162 1.43 -16.84 -3.96
C LEU A 162 1.69 -15.42 -3.44
N ASP A 163 2.63 -14.71 -4.06
CA ASP A 163 2.98 -13.32 -3.74
C ASP A 163 2.67 -12.44 -4.95
N GLY A 164 1.86 -11.42 -4.75
CA GLY A 164 1.36 -10.58 -5.83
C GLY A 164 0.86 -9.22 -5.36
N GLU A 165 0.30 -8.48 -6.30
CA GLU A 165 -0.29 -7.16 -6.08
C GLU A 165 -1.78 -7.21 -6.43
N LEU A 166 -2.66 -6.78 -5.51
CA LEU A 166 -4.02 -6.41 -5.87
C LEU A 166 -3.96 -5.07 -6.58
N TRP A 167 -4.46 -5.00 -7.81
CA TRP A 167 -4.24 -3.87 -8.70
C TRP A 167 -5.48 -3.59 -9.55
N VAL A 168 -5.79 -2.32 -9.75
CA VAL A 168 -6.96 -1.90 -10.56
C VAL A 168 -6.52 -1.29 -11.90
N GLY A 169 -5.44 -0.52 -11.87
CA GLY A 169 -4.97 0.25 -13.02
C GLY A 169 -3.82 1.17 -12.64
N ARG A 170 -3.10 1.66 -13.66
CA ARG A 170 -2.07 2.69 -13.51
C ARG A 170 -2.66 3.98 -12.93
N GLY A 171 -2.00 4.57 -11.94
CA GLY A 171 -2.52 5.74 -11.20
C GLY A 171 -3.77 5.49 -10.35
N MET A 172 -4.22 4.23 -10.18
CA MET A 172 -5.47 3.89 -9.49
C MET A 172 -5.27 3.36 -8.05
N PHE A 173 -4.11 3.60 -7.44
CA PHE A 173 -3.78 3.16 -6.08
C PHE A 173 -4.88 3.51 -5.06
N GLN A 174 -5.37 4.75 -5.06
CA GLN A 174 -6.42 5.19 -4.13
C GLN A 174 -7.73 4.43 -4.33
N ARG A 175 -8.11 4.14 -5.59
CA ARG A 175 -9.29 3.33 -5.91
C ARG A 175 -9.09 1.89 -5.43
N CYS A 176 -7.95 1.28 -5.73
CA CYS A 176 -7.61 -0.06 -5.26
C CYS A 176 -7.72 -0.17 -3.74
N VAL A 177 -7.07 0.73 -2.99
CA VAL A 177 -7.15 0.80 -1.52
C VAL A 177 -8.59 0.94 -1.03
N SER A 178 -9.40 1.78 -1.69
CA SER A 178 -10.80 2.00 -1.32
C SER A 178 -11.67 0.75 -1.46
N ILE A 179 -11.33 -0.15 -2.39
CA ILE A 179 -12.04 -1.41 -2.62
C ILE A 179 -11.57 -2.47 -1.62
N VAL A 180 -10.27 -2.78 -1.60
CA VAL A 180 -9.73 -3.97 -0.91
C VAL A 180 -9.74 -3.85 0.61
N ARG A 181 -9.81 -2.62 1.16
CA ARG A 181 -9.91 -2.41 2.62
C ARG A 181 -11.32 -2.57 3.18
N ARG A 182 -12.34 -2.68 2.33
CA ARG A 182 -13.70 -2.93 2.79
C ARG A 182 -13.88 -4.40 3.17
N MET A 183 -14.84 -4.62 4.04
CA MET A 183 -15.12 -5.90 4.68
C MET A 183 -16.56 -6.35 4.43
N ASP A 184 -17.02 -6.06 3.22
CA ASP A 184 -18.38 -6.25 2.76
C ASP A 184 -18.46 -7.15 1.53
N LYS A 185 -17.33 -7.73 1.08
CA LYS A 185 -17.23 -8.51 -0.18
C LYS A 185 -17.89 -7.81 -1.37
N SER A 186 -17.79 -6.48 -1.43
CA SER A 186 -18.47 -5.66 -2.44
C SER A 186 -18.15 -6.07 -3.89
N ASP A 187 -19.14 -5.92 -4.78
CA ASP A 187 -18.98 -6.15 -6.22
C ASP A 187 -17.92 -5.27 -6.91
N ASP A 188 -17.43 -4.17 -6.30
CA ASP A 188 -16.34 -3.39 -6.91
C ASP A 188 -15.04 -4.20 -7.03
N TRP A 189 -14.92 -5.36 -6.35
CA TRP A 189 -13.83 -6.31 -6.57
C TRP A 189 -13.69 -6.77 -8.03
N ARG A 190 -14.72 -6.59 -8.87
CA ARG A 190 -14.65 -6.84 -10.33
C ARG A 190 -13.66 -5.92 -11.05
N GLU A 191 -13.30 -4.79 -10.45
CA GLU A 191 -12.24 -3.89 -10.95
C GLU A 191 -10.84 -4.38 -10.56
N VAL A 192 -10.73 -5.25 -9.56
CA VAL A 192 -9.45 -5.70 -9.02
C VAL A 192 -8.92 -6.87 -9.84
N GLN A 193 -7.61 -6.87 -10.00
CA GLN A 193 -6.82 -7.97 -10.53
C GLN A 193 -5.81 -8.39 -9.47
N TYR A 194 -5.48 -9.68 -9.43
CA TYR A 194 -4.38 -10.23 -8.64
C TYR A 194 -3.20 -10.53 -9.57
N LEU A 195 -2.20 -9.66 -9.56
CA LEU A 195 -1.03 -9.75 -10.41
C LEU A 195 0.10 -10.45 -9.65
N VAL A 196 0.31 -11.73 -9.92
CA VAL A 196 1.26 -12.61 -9.22
C VAL A 196 2.67 -12.39 -9.76
N PHE A 197 3.68 -12.29 -8.89
CA PHE A 197 5.08 -12.09 -9.29
C PHE A 197 6.08 -13.03 -8.60
N ASP A 198 5.68 -13.80 -7.59
CA ASP A 198 6.54 -14.84 -6.99
C ASP A 198 5.71 -15.95 -6.32
N ALA A 199 6.34 -17.11 -6.08
CA ALA A 199 5.75 -18.27 -5.41
C ALA A 199 6.60 -18.65 -4.18
N PRO A 200 6.36 -18.05 -3.00
CA PRO A 200 7.23 -18.19 -1.83
C PRO A 200 7.31 -19.62 -1.27
N GLY A 201 6.31 -20.46 -1.55
CA GLY A 201 6.31 -21.88 -1.19
C GLY A 201 7.23 -22.74 -2.07
N GLN A 202 7.65 -22.22 -3.22
CA GLN A 202 8.52 -22.93 -4.15
C GLN A 202 9.99 -22.73 -3.82
N SER A 203 10.74 -23.83 -3.80
CA SER A 203 12.20 -23.81 -3.69
C SER A 203 12.85 -23.60 -5.06
N GLY A 204 14.10 -23.16 -5.08
CA GLY A 204 14.89 -23.05 -6.32
C GLY A 204 15.23 -21.62 -6.70
N ALA A 205 15.76 -21.49 -7.92
CA ALA A 205 16.10 -20.22 -8.54
C ALA A 205 14.83 -19.43 -8.90
N PHE A 206 14.97 -18.15 -9.23
CA PHE A 206 13.82 -17.32 -9.61
C PHE A 206 13.15 -17.84 -10.88
N GLU A 207 13.95 -18.31 -11.84
CA GLU A 207 13.50 -18.87 -13.11
C GLU A 207 12.66 -20.14 -12.90
N ASP A 208 13.04 -21.00 -11.96
CA ASP A 208 12.26 -22.19 -11.60
C ASP A 208 10.87 -21.79 -11.05
N ARG A 209 10.83 -20.73 -10.23
CA ARG A 209 9.59 -20.21 -9.64
C ARG A 209 8.74 -19.47 -10.67
N LEU A 210 9.36 -18.79 -11.64
CA LEU A 210 8.66 -18.12 -12.73
C LEU A 210 8.01 -19.15 -13.67
N ALA A 211 8.74 -20.16 -14.11
CA ALA A 211 8.20 -21.25 -14.92
C ALA A 211 7.08 -22.02 -14.19
N TYR A 212 7.23 -22.19 -12.89
CA TYR A 212 6.16 -22.73 -12.05
C TYR A 212 4.90 -21.86 -12.09
N LEU A 213 5.05 -20.55 -11.90
CA LEU A 213 3.94 -19.60 -11.94
C LEU A 213 3.26 -19.55 -13.31
N GLU A 214 4.00 -19.63 -14.41
CA GLU A 214 3.44 -19.68 -15.76
C GLU A 214 2.43 -20.83 -15.90
N GLY A 215 2.84 -22.03 -15.50
CA GLY A 215 1.96 -23.20 -15.52
C GLY A 215 0.78 -23.10 -14.54
N ARG A 216 1.02 -22.59 -13.32
CA ARG A 216 -0.04 -22.48 -12.30
C ARG A 216 -1.07 -21.42 -12.65
N VAL A 217 -0.64 -20.22 -13.03
CA VAL A 217 -1.54 -19.10 -13.33
C VAL A 217 -2.32 -19.34 -14.62
N ALA A 218 -1.71 -20.00 -15.63
CA ALA A 218 -2.44 -20.38 -16.84
C ALA A 218 -3.64 -21.31 -16.57
N GLY A 219 -3.61 -22.08 -15.48
CA GLY A 219 -4.73 -22.94 -15.06
C GLY A 219 -5.81 -22.24 -14.23
N ILE A 220 -5.65 -20.96 -13.90
CA ILE A 220 -6.62 -20.22 -13.06
C ILE A 220 -7.67 -19.55 -13.94
N GLU A 221 -8.90 -20.06 -13.89
CA GLU A 221 -10.01 -19.62 -14.75
C GLU A 221 -10.95 -18.61 -14.07
N ASN A 222 -10.42 -17.61 -13.33
CA ASN A 222 -11.26 -16.52 -12.78
C ASN A 222 -11.23 -15.23 -13.60
N GLY A 223 -10.34 -15.09 -14.58
CA GLY A 223 -10.18 -13.86 -15.39
C GLY A 223 -9.62 -12.64 -14.64
N HIS A 224 -9.34 -12.77 -13.35
CA HIS A 224 -8.84 -11.70 -12.48
C HIS A 224 -7.41 -11.96 -11.98
N THR A 225 -6.89 -13.17 -12.12
CA THR A 225 -5.52 -13.54 -11.70
C THR A 225 -4.62 -13.65 -12.91
N HIS A 226 -3.52 -12.92 -12.91
CA HIS A 226 -2.57 -12.88 -14.02
C HIS A 226 -1.13 -12.90 -13.52
N LEU A 227 -0.22 -13.43 -14.32
CA LEU A 227 1.21 -13.40 -14.03
C LEU A 227 1.77 -12.06 -14.50
N VAL A 228 2.59 -11.42 -13.67
CA VAL A 228 3.36 -10.23 -14.07
C VAL A 228 4.37 -10.64 -15.13
N ALA A 229 4.36 -9.93 -16.26
CA ALA A 229 5.32 -10.15 -17.34
C ALA A 229 6.74 -9.82 -16.88
N HIS A 230 7.68 -10.69 -17.25
CA HIS A 230 9.11 -10.51 -17.00
C HIS A 230 9.89 -10.59 -18.31
N GLU A 231 10.92 -9.76 -18.45
CA GLU A 231 11.85 -9.80 -19.58
C GLU A 231 13.30 -9.66 -19.10
N THR A 232 14.26 -10.11 -19.90
CA THR A 232 15.68 -9.99 -19.54
C THR A 232 16.23 -8.59 -19.89
N CYS A 233 16.90 -7.96 -18.94
CA CYS A 233 17.59 -6.69 -19.12
C CYS A 233 18.85 -6.88 -19.99
N ARG A 234 18.99 -6.08 -21.04
CA ARG A 234 20.16 -6.10 -21.95
C ARG A 234 21.26 -5.13 -21.53
N GLY A 235 21.05 -4.41 -20.43
CA GLY A 235 21.95 -3.37 -19.92
C GLY A 235 21.20 -2.10 -19.50
N ILE A 236 21.96 -1.09 -19.07
CA ILE A 236 21.44 0.17 -18.50
C ILE A 236 20.52 0.90 -19.49
N ASP A 237 20.87 0.93 -20.78
CA ASP A 237 20.07 1.67 -21.77
C ASP A 237 18.71 1.00 -21.98
N HIS A 238 18.66 -0.34 -22.09
CA HIS A 238 17.39 -1.08 -22.12
C HIS A 238 16.54 -0.81 -20.87
N LEU A 239 17.16 -0.76 -19.69
CA LEU A 239 16.46 -0.47 -18.44
C LEU A 239 15.83 0.92 -18.45
N LYS A 240 16.55 1.93 -18.95
CA LYS A 240 16.06 3.31 -19.06
C LYS A 240 14.93 3.44 -20.08
N GLU A 241 15.11 2.86 -21.27
CA GLU A 241 14.07 2.82 -22.31
C GLU A 241 12.77 2.19 -21.76
N LYS A 242 12.89 1.07 -21.04
CA LYS A 242 11.73 0.41 -20.46
C LYS A 242 11.08 1.21 -19.35
N LEU A 243 11.87 1.91 -18.55
CA LEU A 243 11.38 2.79 -17.49
C LEU A 243 10.57 3.94 -18.08
N GLU A 244 11.11 4.61 -19.11
CA GLU A 244 10.45 5.68 -19.83
C GLU A 244 9.15 5.21 -20.51
N GLU A 245 9.16 4.03 -21.14
CA GLU A 245 7.95 3.43 -21.74
C GLU A 245 6.85 3.22 -20.68
N VAL A 246 7.19 2.61 -19.54
CA VAL A 246 6.23 2.34 -18.47
C VAL A 246 5.71 3.65 -17.86
N GLU A 247 6.58 4.62 -17.60
CA GLU A 247 6.20 5.92 -17.02
C GLU A 247 5.34 6.75 -17.99
N ALA A 248 5.62 6.71 -19.30
CA ALA A 248 4.81 7.38 -20.32
C ALA A 248 3.37 6.83 -20.38
N LEU A 249 3.16 5.58 -19.97
CA LEU A 249 1.83 4.99 -19.86
C LEU A 249 1.21 5.14 -18.46
N GLY A 250 1.86 5.88 -17.54
CA GLY A 250 1.41 6.15 -16.18
C GLY A 250 1.79 5.08 -15.15
N GLY A 251 2.71 4.17 -15.48
CA GLY A 251 3.22 3.15 -14.55
C GLY A 251 4.16 3.74 -13.50
N GLU A 252 4.38 3.00 -12.40
CA GLU A 252 5.11 3.53 -11.23
C GLU A 252 6.64 3.40 -11.34
N GLY A 253 7.12 2.57 -12.27
CA GLY A 253 8.53 2.27 -12.47
C GLY A 253 8.75 0.79 -12.79
N LEU A 254 9.94 0.27 -12.46
CA LEU A 254 10.31 -1.12 -12.72
C LEU A 254 10.77 -1.85 -11.45
N MET A 255 10.67 -3.16 -11.51
CA MET A 255 11.28 -4.10 -10.57
C MET A 255 12.38 -4.86 -11.30
N LEU A 256 13.51 -5.06 -10.61
CA LEU A 256 14.65 -5.82 -11.09
C LEU A 256 14.84 -7.04 -10.20
N ARG A 257 14.98 -8.21 -10.79
CA ARG A 257 15.20 -9.46 -10.07
C ARG A 257 16.50 -10.12 -10.50
N GLU A 258 17.34 -10.43 -9.53
CA GLU A 258 18.64 -11.06 -9.75
C GLU A 258 18.45 -12.48 -10.31
N PRO A 259 19.15 -12.85 -11.39
CA PRO A 259 19.07 -14.18 -11.98
C PRO A 259 19.47 -15.24 -10.99
N ARG A 260 18.82 -16.40 -11.05
CA ARG A 260 19.08 -17.56 -10.18
C ARG A 260 18.91 -17.29 -8.67
N SER A 261 18.32 -16.15 -8.29
CA SER A 261 18.15 -15.78 -6.89
C SER A 261 17.12 -16.65 -6.18
N ARG A 262 17.46 -17.09 -4.98
CA ARG A 262 16.53 -17.79 -4.09
C ARG A 262 15.53 -16.80 -3.48
N TYR A 263 14.38 -17.32 -3.06
CA TYR A 263 13.47 -16.54 -2.22
C TYR A 263 14.07 -16.36 -0.82
N VAL A 264 14.18 -15.12 -0.35
CA VAL A 264 14.67 -14.79 0.99
C VAL A 264 13.70 -13.82 1.64
N ALA A 265 13.16 -14.17 2.79
CA ALA A 265 12.29 -13.28 3.54
C ALA A 265 13.08 -12.05 4.04
N GLY A 266 12.46 -10.88 3.95
CA GLY A 266 13.08 -9.62 4.34
C GLY A 266 13.71 -8.87 3.17
N ARG A 267 14.45 -7.81 3.48
CA ARG A 267 15.02 -6.91 2.48
C ARG A 267 16.26 -7.54 1.84
N SER A 268 16.27 -7.66 0.52
CA SER A 268 17.36 -8.29 -0.23
C SER A 268 17.84 -7.40 -1.37
N SER A 269 19.13 -7.49 -1.70
CA SER A 269 19.70 -6.93 -2.93
C SER A 269 19.32 -7.71 -4.18
N SER A 270 18.81 -8.94 -4.02
CA SER A 270 18.36 -9.78 -5.14
C SER A 270 17.04 -9.31 -5.77
N LEU A 271 16.36 -8.33 -5.16
CA LEU A 271 15.16 -7.70 -5.68
C LEU A 271 15.34 -6.18 -5.52
N LEU A 272 15.31 -5.45 -6.62
CA LEU A 272 15.51 -4.00 -6.64
C LEU A 272 14.30 -3.32 -7.24
N LYS A 273 14.00 -2.11 -6.76
CA LYS A 273 13.03 -1.21 -7.38
C LYS A 273 13.78 -0.10 -8.10
N VAL A 274 13.37 0.17 -9.34
CA VAL A 274 13.86 1.22 -10.20
C VAL A 274 12.74 2.25 -10.34
N LYS A 275 13.05 3.51 -10.08
CA LYS A 275 12.12 4.63 -10.17
C LYS A 275 12.84 5.82 -10.73
N SER A 276 12.19 6.59 -11.60
CA SER A 276 12.64 7.94 -11.89
C SER A 276 12.50 8.80 -10.65
N PHE A 277 13.45 9.70 -10.50
CA PHE A 277 13.42 10.73 -9.48
C PHE A 277 13.53 12.07 -10.18
N HIS A 278 12.59 12.95 -9.87
CA HIS A 278 12.59 14.31 -10.35
C HIS A 278 13.13 15.19 -9.22
N ASP A 279 14.09 16.04 -9.56
CA ASP A 279 14.56 17.07 -8.66
C ASP A 279 13.88 18.38 -9.05
N ALA A 280 13.44 19.13 -8.05
CA ALA A 280 12.87 20.46 -8.22
C ALA A 280 13.24 21.33 -7.03
N GLU A 281 13.07 22.63 -7.20
CA GLU A 281 13.33 23.61 -6.16
C GLU A 281 12.04 24.15 -5.55
N GLY A 282 12.11 24.46 -4.26
CA GLY A 282 11.00 25.01 -3.51
C GLY A 282 11.49 25.91 -2.39
N ARG A 283 10.60 26.77 -1.92
CA ARG A 283 10.88 27.70 -0.83
C ARG A 283 10.43 27.11 0.49
N VAL A 284 11.30 27.16 1.50
CA VAL A 284 10.90 26.86 2.87
C VAL A 284 9.99 27.97 3.38
N ILE A 285 8.78 27.63 3.79
CA ILE A 285 7.81 28.58 4.36
C ILE A 285 7.55 28.34 5.85
N ASP A 286 7.83 27.14 6.37
CA ASP A 286 7.71 26.85 7.80
C ASP A 286 8.53 25.61 8.23
N HIS A 287 8.77 25.48 9.53
CA HIS A 287 9.37 24.30 10.18
C HIS A 287 8.31 23.54 10.98
N LEU A 288 8.13 22.27 10.65
CA LEU A 288 7.19 21.41 11.36
C LEU A 288 7.91 20.59 12.43
N PRO A 289 7.44 20.60 13.69
CA PRO A 289 8.11 19.91 14.80
C PRO A 289 8.12 18.40 14.61
N GLY A 290 9.23 17.76 14.98
CA GLY A 290 9.36 16.32 14.94
C GLY A 290 8.61 15.61 16.07
N THR A 291 8.31 14.34 15.85
CA THR A 291 7.69 13.44 16.84
C THR A 291 8.54 12.19 17.02
N GLY A 292 8.39 11.50 18.14
CA GLY A 292 9.13 10.26 18.43
C GLY A 292 10.64 10.51 18.46
N LYS A 293 11.41 9.80 17.61
CA LYS A 293 12.89 9.96 17.53
C LYS A 293 13.37 11.35 17.07
N HIS A 294 12.44 12.21 16.63
CA HIS A 294 12.71 13.59 16.22
C HIS A 294 12.03 14.62 17.14
N GLU A 295 11.55 14.22 18.32
CA GLU A 295 11.01 15.16 19.30
C GLU A 295 12.07 16.21 19.70
N GLY A 296 11.68 17.48 19.76
CA GLY A 296 12.56 18.59 20.08
C GLY A 296 13.42 19.12 18.92
N ARG A 297 13.34 18.52 17.72
CA ARG A 297 14.08 18.93 16.52
C ARG A 297 13.20 18.93 15.27
N LEU A 298 13.77 19.27 14.11
CA LEU A 298 13.01 19.34 12.85
C LEU A 298 12.36 17.98 12.54
N GLY A 299 11.04 18.00 12.32
CA GLY A 299 10.28 16.89 11.76
C GLY A 299 10.27 16.94 10.24
N ALA A 300 9.82 18.07 9.70
CA ALA A 300 9.70 18.32 8.28
C ALA A 300 9.79 19.81 7.96
N LEU A 301 10.19 20.16 6.74
CA LEU A 301 10.01 21.50 6.19
C LEU A 301 8.65 21.59 5.51
N ARG A 302 7.93 22.71 5.71
CA ARG A 302 6.82 23.11 4.86
C ARG A 302 7.41 23.89 3.68
N VAL A 303 7.08 23.47 2.47
CA VAL A 303 7.67 23.97 1.23
C VAL A 303 6.58 24.46 0.30
N GLU A 304 6.84 25.59 -0.36
CA GLU A 304 5.99 26.21 -1.38
C GLU A 304 6.65 26.11 -2.76
N LEU A 305 5.84 25.90 -3.80
CA LEU A 305 6.20 25.94 -5.22
C LEU A 305 5.74 27.25 -5.87
N PRO A 306 6.31 27.67 -7.02
CA PRO A 306 5.93 28.90 -7.72
C PRO A 306 4.43 29.02 -8.07
N ASP A 307 3.72 27.90 -8.22
CA ASP A 307 2.28 27.86 -8.46
C ASP A 307 1.43 27.99 -7.18
N GLY A 308 2.05 28.17 -6.02
CA GLY A 308 1.42 28.25 -4.70
C GLY A 308 1.15 26.89 -4.05
N THR A 309 1.57 25.78 -4.67
CA THR A 309 1.40 24.46 -4.08
C THR A 309 2.26 24.30 -2.82
N GLU A 310 1.61 24.00 -1.70
CA GLU A 310 2.28 23.73 -0.43
C GLU A 310 2.30 22.23 -0.07
N PHE A 311 3.45 21.77 0.41
CA PHE A 311 3.60 20.38 0.86
C PHE A 311 4.69 20.25 1.93
N SER A 312 4.83 19.05 2.49
CA SER A 312 5.80 18.77 3.56
C SER A 312 6.91 17.85 3.07
N VAL A 313 8.17 18.23 3.36
CA VAL A 313 9.37 17.43 3.11
C VAL A 313 9.90 16.95 4.45
N GLY A 314 9.69 15.67 4.78
CA GLY A 314 10.02 15.09 6.10
C GLY A 314 11.21 14.14 6.13
N THR A 315 11.81 13.84 4.98
CA THR A 315 12.90 12.87 4.83
C THR A 315 14.06 13.48 4.04
N GLY A 316 15.24 12.86 4.07
CA GLY A 316 16.44 13.36 3.36
C GLY A 316 17.41 14.16 4.21
N PHE A 317 17.00 14.60 5.41
CA PHE A 317 17.87 15.30 6.35
C PHE A 317 18.80 14.35 7.11
N SER A 318 20.06 14.73 7.22
CA SER A 318 20.99 14.26 8.23
C SER A 318 20.56 14.67 9.65
N ASP A 319 21.14 14.07 10.67
CA ASP A 319 20.86 14.49 12.06
C ASP A 319 21.30 15.94 12.31
N ALA A 320 22.42 16.38 11.71
CA ALA A 320 22.89 17.76 11.83
C ALA A 320 21.90 18.77 11.22
N GLU A 321 21.36 18.47 10.04
CA GLU A 321 20.33 19.31 9.39
C GLU A 321 18.98 19.28 10.13
N ARG A 322 18.75 18.31 11.01
CA ARG A 322 17.56 18.35 11.88
C ARG A 322 17.73 19.23 13.10
N GLU A 323 18.96 19.38 13.59
CA GLU A 323 19.30 20.30 14.67
C GLU A 323 19.41 21.74 14.16
N ASP A 324 19.98 21.92 12.96
CA ASP A 324 20.14 23.22 12.30
C ASP A 324 19.49 23.19 10.89
N PRO A 325 18.15 23.32 10.83
CA PRO A 325 17.42 23.17 9.59
C PRO A 325 17.54 24.39 8.67
N PRO A 326 17.38 24.21 7.33
CA PRO A 326 17.33 25.32 6.39
C PRO A 326 16.31 26.37 6.82
N ALA A 327 16.74 27.63 6.97
CA ALA A 327 15.91 28.70 7.51
C ALA A 327 14.65 28.95 6.66
N VAL A 328 13.59 29.43 7.30
CA VAL A 328 12.39 29.91 6.58
C VAL A 328 12.81 31.00 5.59
N GLY A 329 12.35 30.88 4.34
CA GLY A 329 12.73 31.71 3.21
C GLY A 329 13.86 31.15 2.35
N SER A 330 14.61 30.15 2.83
CA SER A 330 15.68 29.52 2.04
C SER A 330 15.12 28.68 0.90
N MET A 331 15.87 28.62 -0.21
CA MET A 331 15.59 27.70 -1.31
C MET A 331 16.22 26.34 -1.00
N ILE A 332 15.51 25.28 -1.36
CA ILE A 332 16.01 23.92 -1.25
C ILE A 332 15.79 23.18 -2.56
N THR A 333 16.66 22.23 -2.86
CA THR A 333 16.35 21.18 -3.83
C THR A 333 15.71 20.03 -3.07
N PHE A 334 14.57 19.57 -3.57
CA PHE A 334 13.91 18.36 -3.13
C PHE A 334 13.75 17.40 -4.30
N ARG A 335 13.76 16.12 -3.97
CA ARG A 335 13.58 15.02 -4.91
C ARG A 335 12.24 14.35 -4.68
N TYR A 336 11.49 14.12 -5.73
CA TYR A 336 10.18 13.45 -5.71
C TYR A 336 10.10 12.36 -6.79
N GLN A 337 9.10 11.48 -6.71
CA GLN A 337 8.94 10.36 -7.66
C GLN A 337 7.88 10.66 -8.71
N GLU A 338 6.77 11.28 -8.31
CA GLU A 338 5.62 11.55 -9.17
C GLU A 338 4.77 12.69 -8.57
N LEU A 339 3.76 13.17 -9.29
CA LEU A 339 2.78 14.14 -8.76
C LEU A 339 1.46 13.43 -8.43
N THR A 340 0.77 13.89 -7.38
CA THR A 340 -0.64 13.54 -7.16
C THR A 340 -1.52 14.11 -8.28
N ASN A 341 -2.78 13.67 -8.35
CA ASN A 341 -3.79 14.27 -9.26
C ASN A 341 -3.98 15.79 -9.04
N ALA A 342 -3.61 16.31 -7.87
CA ALA A 342 -3.67 17.73 -7.54
C ALA A 342 -2.33 18.46 -7.82
N GLY A 343 -1.37 17.84 -8.52
CA GLY A 343 -0.08 18.44 -8.84
C GLY A 343 0.94 18.43 -7.69
N VAL A 344 0.60 17.88 -6.52
CA VAL A 344 1.49 17.88 -5.34
C VAL A 344 2.56 16.78 -5.47
N PRO A 345 3.87 17.07 -5.23
CA PRO A 345 4.92 16.05 -5.21
C PRO A 345 4.64 14.89 -4.24
N ARG A 346 4.72 13.64 -4.72
CA ARG A 346 4.66 12.42 -3.90
C ARG A 346 6.04 11.97 -3.46
N PHE A 347 6.12 11.55 -2.19
CA PHE A 347 7.32 11.06 -1.52
C PHE A 347 8.53 12.01 -1.60
N PRO A 348 8.36 13.32 -1.32
CA PRO A 348 9.46 14.26 -1.44
C PRO A 348 10.51 14.03 -0.35
N SER A 349 11.78 14.19 -0.74
CA SER A 349 12.95 14.08 0.11
C SER A 349 13.89 15.26 -0.10
N TYR A 350 14.41 15.82 0.98
CA TYR A 350 15.38 16.90 0.95
C TYR A 350 16.70 16.41 0.34
N ILE A 351 17.27 17.20 -0.58
CA ILE A 351 18.56 16.94 -1.19
C ILE A 351 19.61 17.92 -0.68
N GLY A 352 19.26 19.21 -0.57
CA GLY A 352 20.20 20.22 -0.14
C GLY A 352 19.63 21.63 -0.19
N ALA A 353 20.28 22.56 0.50
CA ALA A 353 19.98 23.99 0.43
C ALA A 353 20.60 24.59 -0.83
N ARG A 354 19.90 25.53 -1.45
CA ARG A 354 20.33 26.28 -2.62
C ARG A 354 20.59 27.73 -2.22
N VAL A 355 21.84 28.02 -1.85
CA VAL A 355 22.28 29.38 -1.50
C VAL A 355 22.54 30.25 -2.74
N ASP A 356 22.61 29.60 -3.90
CA ASP A 356 22.89 30.17 -5.22
C ASP A 356 21.63 30.59 -5.99
N LEU A 357 20.44 30.30 -5.46
CA LEU A 357 19.17 30.45 -6.16
C LEU A 357 18.22 31.37 -5.41
N SER A 358 17.64 32.35 -6.11
CA SER A 358 16.56 33.19 -5.58
C SER A 358 15.18 32.69 -6.03
N TRP A 359 14.14 33.05 -5.28
CA TRP A 359 12.77 32.54 -5.50
C TRP A 359 12.21 32.87 -6.90
N ASP A 360 12.53 34.04 -7.44
CA ASP A 360 12.14 34.48 -8.77
C ASP A 360 12.79 33.68 -9.91
N GLN A 361 13.81 32.87 -9.60
CA GLN A 361 14.50 32.00 -10.56
C GLN A 361 13.97 30.55 -10.53
N VAL A 362 13.09 30.21 -9.59
CA VAL A 362 12.51 28.87 -9.47
C VAL A 362 11.38 28.71 -10.49
N THR A 363 11.43 27.66 -11.31
CA THR A 363 10.39 27.35 -12.31
C THR A 363 9.65 26.08 -11.96
N TRP A 364 8.34 26.06 -12.20
CA TRP A 364 7.47 24.91 -12.00
C TRP A 364 6.36 24.89 -13.06
N PRO A 365 6.05 23.74 -13.72
CA PRO A 365 6.66 22.41 -13.57
C PRO A 365 8.13 22.35 -14.07
N PRO A 366 8.92 21.33 -13.69
CA PRO A 366 10.32 21.23 -14.14
C PRO A 366 10.40 21.08 -15.66
N ALA A 367 11.52 21.51 -16.24
CA ALA A 367 11.72 21.59 -17.69
C ALA A 367 11.52 20.25 -18.46
N SER A 368 11.45 19.12 -17.76
CA SER A 368 11.19 17.78 -18.30
C SER A 368 9.73 17.31 -18.25
N ASP A 369 8.81 18.03 -17.58
CA ASP A 369 7.45 17.53 -17.25
C ASP A 369 6.34 18.24 -18.09
N GLN A 370 6.60 18.51 -19.39
CA GLN A 370 5.51 18.74 -20.34
C GLN A 370 4.83 17.39 -20.64
N ARG A 371 3.95 16.94 -19.74
CA ARG A 371 3.16 15.74 -19.99
C ARG A 371 2.25 15.95 -21.18
N PRO A 372 2.16 15.00 -22.13
CA PRO A 372 1.06 14.99 -23.07
C PRO A 372 -0.27 14.81 -22.30
N GLU A 373 -1.31 15.49 -22.78
CA GLU A 373 -2.69 15.43 -22.25
C GLU A 373 -3.13 13.97 -22.00
N PRO A 374 -3.85 13.68 -20.91
CA PRO A 374 -4.27 12.32 -20.59
C PRO A 374 -5.16 11.75 -21.69
N ASN A 375 -4.64 10.76 -22.42
CA ASN A 375 -5.43 9.99 -23.36
C ASN A 375 -6.44 9.12 -22.58
N GLU A 376 -7.73 9.44 -22.68
CA GLU A 376 -8.84 8.70 -22.04
C GLU A 376 -8.88 7.19 -22.39
N HIS A 377 -8.07 6.74 -23.35
CA HIS A 377 -8.05 5.36 -23.85
C HIS A 377 -6.94 4.46 -23.24
N ALA A 378 -6.09 4.93 -22.32
CA ALA A 378 -5.03 4.09 -21.71
C ALA A 378 -5.55 3.08 -20.66
N ARG A 379 -6.85 2.77 -20.64
CA ARG A 379 -7.55 2.15 -19.50
C ARG A 379 -7.48 0.62 -19.39
N ARG A 380 -6.73 -0.10 -20.23
CA ARG A 380 -6.52 -1.55 -20.07
C ARG A 380 -5.42 -2.03 -21.01
N VAL A 381 -4.27 -2.47 -20.48
CA VAL A 381 -3.54 -3.65 -21.00
C VAL A 381 -2.66 -4.21 -19.89
N LEU A 382 -2.94 -5.44 -19.43
CA LEU A 382 -2.08 -6.65 -19.51
C LEU A 382 -3.06 -7.85 -19.46
N PRO A 383 -3.15 -8.67 -20.52
CA PRO A 383 -2.25 -9.81 -20.76
C PRO A 383 -1.64 -9.74 -22.18
N VAL A 384 -0.51 -10.38 -22.53
CA VAL A 384 -0.35 -11.81 -22.84
C VAL A 384 1.12 -12.21 -22.64
N ALA A 385 1.39 -13.37 -22.03
CA ALA A 385 2.61 -14.11 -22.32
C ALA A 385 2.38 -14.90 -23.61
N ASP A 386 2.82 -14.36 -24.75
CA ASP A 386 3.03 -15.16 -25.96
C ASP A 386 4.52 -15.16 -26.23
N LEU A 387 5.20 -16.20 -25.74
CA LEU A 387 6.60 -16.49 -26.01
C LEU A 387 6.69 -17.64 -27.01
N SER A 388 6.03 -17.52 -28.17
CA SER A 388 6.46 -18.25 -29.36
C SER A 388 7.52 -17.42 -30.09
N ASP A 389 8.76 -17.45 -29.58
CA ASP A 389 10.01 -17.23 -30.33
C ASP A 389 11.19 -17.13 -29.33
N ALA A 390 11.40 -18.21 -28.57
CA ALA A 390 12.70 -18.44 -27.94
C ALA A 390 13.56 -19.24 -28.93
N ASP A 391 14.39 -18.52 -29.68
CA ASP A 391 15.48 -19.09 -30.46
C ASP A 391 16.34 -19.98 -29.53
N PRO A 392 16.66 -21.22 -29.89
CA PRO A 392 17.56 -22.04 -29.10
C PRO A 392 18.97 -21.46 -29.25
N LEU A 393 19.48 -20.82 -28.20
CA LEU A 393 20.88 -20.42 -28.12
C LEU A 393 21.80 -21.67 -28.09
N PRO A 394 23.03 -21.54 -28.61
CA PRO A 394 23.79 -22.61 -29.29
C PRO A 394 24.38 -23.71 -28.41
#